data_AF-A0A7J4JDL5-F1
#
_entry.id   AF-A0A7J4JDL5-F1
#
_cell.length_a   1.000
_cell.length_b   1.000
_cell.length_c   1.000
_cell.angle_alpha   90.00
_cell.angle_beta   90.00
_cell.angle_gamma   90.00
#
_symmetry.space_group_name_H-M   'P 1'
#
loop_
_entity.id
_entity.type
_entity.pdbx_description
1 polymer ?
#
loop_
_entity_poly.entity_id
_entity_poly.type
_entity_poly.pdbx_seq_one_letter_code
_entity_poly.pdbx_strand_id
1 'polypeptide(L)'
;MDNYDDQDACYRGLNLAACDLLPKDKVSFADVTQEDCYFAVARTREDASLCGKMKEGDGCYDRMAFELMDESLCDKIKDASEWRSLRGSCYIALAAAKKDFGLCTRAGFPEEKLRWGEFLFKKSSCYGLLVHDADTCRGLKEVVEQEACLAGLVPSTRDVSLCEGLTNAEIRDFCFLVCLDCK
;
A
#
# COMPACT_ATOMS: atom_id res chain seq x y z
N MET A 1 3.55 14.31 -15.64
CA MET A 1 4.74 13.90 -14.87
C MET A 1 5.40 15.17 -14.42
N ASP A 2 4.94 15.69 -13.28
CA ASP A 2 5.43 16.96 -12.73
C ASP A 2 6.78 16.71 -12.05
N ASN A 3 7.73 17.62 -12.29
CA ASN A 3 9.12 17.54 -11.86
C ASN A 3 9.21 17.76 -10.34
N TYR A 4 8.94 16.71 -9.56
CA TYR A 4 9.02 16.72 -8.08
C TYR A 4 10.45 16.79 -7.55
N ASP A 5 11.47 16.65 -8.42
CA ASP A 5 12.89 16.58 -8.04
C ASP A 5 13.54 17.95 -7.73
N ASP A 6 12.94 19.08 -8.14
CA ASP A 6 13.58 20.40 -7.91
C ASP A 6 13.39 20.92 -6.48
N GLN A 7 12.37 20.44 -5.73
CA GLN A 7 12.19 20.83 -4.34
C GLN A 7 13.25 20.17 -3.43
N ASP A 8 13.74 18.99 -3.78
CA ASP A 8 14.75 18.23 -3.04
C ASP A 8 16.07 18.96 -2.85
N ALA A 9 16.47 19.77 -3.82
CA ALA A 9 17.73 20.51 -3.76
C ALA A 9 17.75 21.55 -2.63
N CYS A 10 16.58 22.10 -2.26
CA CYS A 10 16.45 23.08 -1.18
C CYS A 10 16.65 22.46 0.21
N TYR A 11 16.36 21.16 0.37
CA TYR A 11 16.36 20.48 1.67
C TYR A 11 17.69 19.82 2.05
N ARG A 12 18.61 19.58 1.11
CA ARG A 12 19.90 18.92 1.40
C ARG A 12 20.80 19.70 2.37
N GLY A 13 20.53 20.98 2.60
CA GLY A 13 21.23 21.82 3.58
C GLY A 13 20.53 22.01 4.92
N LEU A 14 19.28 21.56 5.07
CA LEU A 14 18.52 21.78 6.31
C LEU A 14 18.92 20.77 7.39
N ASN A 15 19.12 21.27 8.61
CA ASN A 15 19.34 20.44 9.79
C ASN A 15 18.06 20.39 10.63
N LEU A 16 17.96 19.39 11.51
CA LEU A 16 16.82 19.19 12.40
C LEU A 16 16.48 20.44 13.24
N ALA A 17 17.49 21.17 13.68
CA ALA A 17 17.32 22.39 14.46
C ALA A 17 16.62 23.50 13.66
N ALA A 18 16.79 23.53 12.32
CA ALA A 18 16.09 24.47 11.46
C ALA A 18 14.59 24.15 11.37
N CYS A 19 14.18 22.88 11.39
CA CYS A 19 12.76 22.51 11.35
C CYS A 19 11.99 22.97 12.60
N ASP A 20 12.63 22.94 13.78
CA ASP A 20 12.02 23.41 15.03
C ASP A 20 11.79 24.92 15.07
N LEU A 21 12.53 25.68 14.27
CA LEU A 21 12.45 27.14 14.19
C LEU A 21 11.43 27.62 13.15
N LEU A 22 10.87 26.72 12.32
CA LEU A 22 9.86 27.08 11.34
C LEU A 22 8.57 27.53 12.05
N PRO A 23 7.96 28.67 11.63
CA PRO A 23 6.67 29.09 12.17
C PRO A 23 5.62 28.02 11.87
N LYS A 24 4.83 27.63 12.88
CA LYS A 24 3.76 26.65 12.72
C LYS A 24 2.62 27.11 11.81
N ASP A 25 2.50 28.43 11.61
CA ASP A 25 1.30 29.07 11.05
C ASP A 25 1.55 29.93 9.79
N LYS A 26 2.71 29.85 9.11
CA LYS A 26 3.01 30.75 7.97
C LYS A 26 3.20 30.06 6.62
N VAL A 27 2.72 30.75 5.58
CA VAL A 27 2.56 30.34 4.17
C VAL A 27 3.29 31.32 3.22
N SER A 28 4.55 31.69 3.47
CA SER A 28 5.38 32.37 2.45
C SER A 28 6.87 32.27 2.80
N PHE A 29 7.84 32.14 1.87
CA PHE A 29 7.93 32.52 0.44
C PHE A 29 8.07 31.33 -0.54
N ALA A 30 8.00 30.12 0.00
CA ALA A 30 7.75 28.85 -0.68
C ALA A 30 6.95 28.05 0.36
N ASP A 31 5.86 27.40 -0.01
CA ASP A 31 4.88 26.80 0.92
C ASP A 31 5.41 25.58 1.71
N VAL A 32 6.55 25.74 2.36
CA VAL A 32 7.24 24.72 3.13
C VAL A 32 6.74 24.77 4.56
N THR A 33 6.00 23.75 4.94
CA THR A 33 5.54 23.59 6.31
C THR A 33 6.63 22.97 7.19
N GLN A 34 6.44 23.05 8.51
CA GLN A 34 7.28 22.31 9.45
C GLN A 34 7.24 20.80 9.18
N GLU A 35 6.10 20.28 8.73
CA GLU A 35 5.91 18.88 8.39
C GLU A 35 6.73 18.47 7.16
N ASP A 36 6.79 19.31 6.12
CA ASP A 36 7.63 19.08 4.94
C ASP A 36 9.12 19.04 5.31
N CYS A 37 9.56 19.95 6.19
CA CYS A 37 10.93 19.94 6.70
C CYS A 37 11.26 18.64 7.42
N TYR A 38 10.37 18.20 8.32
CA TYR A 38 10.56 16.95 9.04
C TYR A 38 10.60 15.73 8.13
N PHE A 39 9.69 15.65 7.16
CA PHE A 39 9.69 14.57 6.17
C PHE A 39 10.96 14.56 5.32
N ALA A 40 11.40 15.72 4.81
CA ALA A 40 12.61 15.82 4.01
C ALA A 40 13.87 15.40 4.79
N VAL A 41 13.96 15.79 6.07
CA VAL A 41 15.07 15.37 6.95
C VAL A 41 14.96 13.88 7.30
N ALA A 42 13.76 13.36 7.55
CA ALA A 42 13.50 11.93 7.79
C ALA A 42 14.01 11.11 6.62
N ARG A 43 13.63 11.48 5.40
CA ARG A 43 14.06 10.78 4.19
C ARG A 43 15.55 10.90 3.94
N THR A 44 16.11 12.12 4.01
CA THR A 44 17.55 12.35 3.76
C THR A 44 18.45 11.59 4.74
N ARG A 45 17.97 11.36 5.97
CA ARG A 45 18.70 10.65 7.02
C ARG A 45 18.26 9.20 7.21
N GLU A 46 17.28 8.75 6.42
CA GLU A 46 16.62 7.44 6.60
C GLU A 46 16.12 7.22 8.05
N ASP A 47 15.69 8.31 8.71
CA ASP A 47 15.29 8.32 10.12
C ASP A 47 13.78 8.51 10.26
N ALA A 48 13.04 7.41 10.15
CA ALA A 48 11.59 7.40 10.29
C ALA A 48 11.11 7.78 11.71
N SER A 49 11.99 7.86 12.72
CA SER A 49 11.57 8.32 14.06
C SER A 49 11.10 9.78 14.04
N LEU A 50 11.52 10.55 13.04
CA LEU A 50 11.12 11.94 12.83
C LEU A 50 9.65 12.08 12.40
N CYS A 51 9.05 11.05 11.78
CA CYS A 51 7.61 11.04 11.49
C CYS A 51 6.77 11.18 12.76
N GLY A 52 7.26 10.68 13.91
CA GLY A 52 6.57 10.82 15.19
C GLY A 52 6.51 12.25 15.75
N LYS A 53 7.26 13.20 15.16
CA LYS A 53 7.23 14.62 15.52
C LYS A 53 6.16 15.41 14.76
N MET A 54 5.59 14.84 13.70
CA MET A 54 4.58 15.49 12.86
C MET A 54 3.18 15.30 13.45
N LYS A 55 2.27 16.24 13.19
CA LYS A 55 0.87 16.11 13.65
C LYS A 55 0.17 15.01 12.85
N GLU A 56 0.42 14.96 11.55
CA GLU A 56 -0.11 13.96 10.62
C GLU A 56 1.00 12.98 10.16
N GLY A 57 1.67 12.36 11.14
CA GLY A 57 2.84 11.49 10.89
C GLY A 57 2.54 10.18 10.13
N ASP A 58 1.28 9.79 9.98
CA ASP A 58 0.92 8.53 9.33
C ASP A 58 1.34 8.51 7.84
N GLY A 59 1.18 9.62 7.11
CA GLY A 59 1.64 9.75 5.72
C GLY A 59 3.16 9.70 5.58
N CYS A 60 3.89 10.23 6.58
CA CYS A 60 5.34 10.11 6.65
C CYS A 60 5.77 8.65 6.83
N TYR A 61 5.12 7.91 7.77
CA TYR A 61 5.43 6.50 7.99
C TYR A 61 5.15 5.63 6.77
N ASP A 62 4.01 5.81 6.09
CA ASP A 62 3.67 5.07 4.86
C ASP A 62 4.75 5.23 3.79
N ARG A 63 5.16 6.47 3.53
CA ARG A 63 6.17 6.76 2.51
C ARG A 63 7.57 6.25 2.90
N MET A 64 7.97 6.45 4.15
CA MET A 64 9.24 5.93 4.67
C MET A 64 9.26 4.40 4.68
N ALA A 65 8.12 3.74 4.96
CA ALA A 65 8.00 2.29 4.89
C ALA A 65 8.34 1.78 3.49
N PHE A 66 7.77 2.41 2.46
CA PHE A 66 8.04 2.05 1.06
C PHE A 66 9.48 2.35 0.64
N GLU A 67 9.99 3.56 0.92
CA GLU A 67 11.34 3.98 0.52
C GLU A 67 12.44 3.15 1.19
N LEU A 68 12.26 2.80 2.47
CA LEU A 68 13.20 1.96 3.22
C LEU A 68 12.90 0.47 3.11
N MET A 69 11.79 0.10 2.47
CA MET A 69 11.29 -1.27 2.44
C MET A 69 11.17 -1.90 3.83
N ASP A 70 10.71 -1.13 4.83
CA ASP A 70 10.57 -1.54 6.24
C ASP A 70 9.08 -1.63 6.64
N GLU A 71 8.54 -2.84 6.70
CA GLU A 71 7.14 -3.08 7.04
C GLU A 71 6.79 -2.80 8.51
N SER A 72 7.79 -2.66 9.38
CA SER A 72 7.57 -2.28 10.78
C SER A 72 7.11 -0.82 10.91
N LEU A 73 7.38 0.00 9.89
CA LEU A 73 6.88 1.38 9.84
C LEU A 73 5.38 1.43 9.57
N CYS A 74 4.81 0.47 8.83
CA CYS A 74 3.36 0.38 8.66
C CYS A 74 2.64 0.13 10.01
N ASP A 75 3.28 -0.52 11.00
CA ASP A 75 2.70 -0.72 12.33
C ASP A 75 2.57 0.59 13.14
N LYS A 76 3.30 1.64 12.75
CA LYS A 76 3.27 2.95 13.42
C LYS A 76 2.13 3.84 12.94
N ILE A 77 1.47 3.46 11.85
CA ILE A 77 0.31 4.17 11.31
C ILE A 77 -0.89 3.93 12.23
N LYS A 78 -1.47 5.03 12.74
CA LYS A 78 -2.55 4.97 13.76
C LYS A 78 -3.90 4.62 13.17
N ASP A 79 -4.17 5.05 11.93
CA ASP A 79 -5.36 4.62 11.20
C ASP A 79 -5.23 3.12 10.86
N ALA A 80 -5.74 2.28 11.75
CA ALA A 80 -5.67 0.81 11.65
C ALA A 80 -7.06 0.16 11.64
N SER A 81 -8.14 0.94 11.76
CA SER A 81 -9.48 0.39 11.99
C SER A 81 -10.13 -0.19 10.73
N GLU A 82 -9.61 0.08 9.53
CA GLU A 82 -10.19 -0.42 8.29
C GLU A 82 -9.11 -0.92 7.32
N TRP A 83 -9.45 -1.87 6.44
CA TRP A 83 -8.52 -2.34 5.39
C TRP A 83 -8.23 -1.28 4.31
N ARG A 84 -9.12 -0.28 4.17
CA ARG A 84 -8.89 0.95 3.39
C ARG A 84 -8.11 2.00 4.16
N SER A 85 -7.68 1.68 5.38
CA SER A 85 -6.78 2.56 6.10
C SER A 85 -5.47 2.72 5.36
N LEU A 86 -4.79 3.80 5.70
CA LEU A 86 -3.43 4.03 5.23
C LEU A 86 -2.50 2.87 5.62
N ARG A 87 -2.70 2.25 6.79
CA ARG A 87 -1.93 1.07 7.22
C ARG A 87 -2.13 -0.14 6.31
N GLY A 88 -3.37 -0.44 5.92
CA GLY A 88 -3.66 -1.52 4.98
C GLY A 88 -3.00 -1.30 3.63
N SER A 89 -3.09 -0.08 3.12
CA SER A 89 -2.46 0.35 1.86
C SER A 89 -0.94 0.25 1.90
N CYS A 90 -0.31 0.64 3.02
CA CYS A 90 1.13 0.52 3.28
C CYS A 90 1.62 -0.93 3.11
N TYR A 91 0.93 -1.90 3.75
CA TYR A 91 1.29 -3.31 3.61
C TYR A 91 1.09 -3.85 2.20
N ILE A 92 0.03 -3.44 1.50
CA ILE A 92 -0.23 -3.87 0.12
C ILE A 92 0.89 -3.34 -0.82
N ALA A 93 1.29 -2.07 -0.66
CA ALA A 93 2.37 -1.48 -1.43
C ALA A 93 3.70 -2.20 -1.20
N LEU A 94 4.03 -2.53 0.05
CA LEU A 94 5.23 -3.30 0.38
C LEU A 94 5.18 -4.74 -0.10
N ALA A 95 4.02 -5.40 0.01
CA ALA A 95 3.81 -6.71 -0.59
C ALA A 95 4.13 -6.67 -2.09
N ALA A 96 3.75 -5.59 -2.79
CA ALA A 96 4.00 -5.40 -4.22
C ALA A 96 5.47 -5.23 -4.53
N ALA A 97 6.11 -4.31 -3.82
CA ALA A 97 7.52 -4.03 -4.03
C ALA A 97 8.40 -5.24 -3.68
N LYS A 98 8.08 -5.98 -2.62
CA LYS A 98 8.84 -7.16 -2.16
C LYS A 98 8.45 -8.47 -2.85
N LYS A 99 7.31 -8.50 -3.54
CA LYS A 99 6.63 -9.73 -4.00
C LYS A 99 6.40 -10.71 -2.84
N ASP A 100 6.05 -10.18 -1.68
CA ASP A 100 5.83 -10.94 -0.45
C ASP A 100 4.34 -10.95 -0.10
N PHE A 101 3.67 -12.04 -0.49
CA PHE A 101 2.25 -12.27 -0.22
C PHE A 101 1.93 -12.39 1.28
N GLY A 102 2.91 -12.75 2.11
CA GLY A 102 2.75 -12.80 3.56
C GLY A 102 2.34 -11.45 4.13
N LEU A 103 2.80 -10.34 3.53
CA LEU A 103 2.44 -8.99 3.95
C LEU A 103 0.96 -8.65 3.70
N CYS A 104 0.28 -9.28 2.73
CA CYS A 104 -1.16 -9.09 2.54
C CYS A 104 -1.95 -9.47 3.81
N THR A 105 -1.50 -10.48 4.57
CA THR A 105 -2.18 -10.88 5.82
C THR A 105 -2.11 -9.79 6.90
N ARG A 106 -1.07 -8.95 6.85
CA ARG A 106 -0.86 -7.86 7.81
C ARG A 106 -1.64 -6.58 7.50
N ALA A 107 -2.23 -6.48 6.30
CA ALA A 107 -3.05 -5.34 5.89
C ALA A 107 -4.37 -5.19 6.68
N GLY A 108 -4.59 -6.02 7.72
CA GLY A 108 -5.69 -5.84 8.67
C GLY A 108 -7.02 -6.35 8.12
N PHE A 109 -7.01 -7.49 7.42
CA PHE A 109 -8.25 -8.18 7.05
C PHE A 109 -8.76 -8.95 8.27
N PRO A 110 -9.81 -8.48 8.99
CA PRO A 110 -10.34 -9.24 10.12
C PRO A 110 -10.92 -10.56 9.61
N GLU A 111 -10.28 -11.68 9.96
CA GLU A 111 -10.72 -13.03 9.57
C GLU A 111 -12.14 -13.34 10.09
N GLU A 112 -12.52 -12.76 11.22
CA GLU A 112 -13.74 -13.17 11.94
C GLU A 112 -15.02 -12.40 11.55
N LYS A 113 -14.93 -11.33 10.75
CA LYS A 113 -16.09 -10.43 10.51
C LYS A 113 -16.51 -10.28 9.05
N LEU A 114 -15.73 -10.81 8.11
CA LEU A 114 -16.03 -10.67 6.70
C LEU A 114 -16.81 -11.90 6.21
N ARG A 115 -17.85 -11.66 5.41
CA ARG A 115 -18.42 -12.74 4.59
C ARG A 115 -17.29 -13.28 3.70
N TRP A 116 -17.27 -14.59 3.46
CA TRP A 116 -16.25 -15.26 2.63
C TRP A 116 -15.94 -14.51 1.31
N GLY A 117 -16.97 -13.98 0.64
CA GLY A 117 -16.81 -13.18 -0.58
C GLY A 117 -16.05 -11.86 -0.39
N GLU A 118 -16.19 -11.15 0.73
CA GLU A 118 -15.44 -9.92 1.01
C GLU A 118 -13.98 -10.21 1.36
N PHE A 119 -13.73 -11.33 2.05
CA PHE A 119 -12.37 -11.79 2.34
C PHE A 119 -11.64 -12.17 1.05
N LEU A 120 -12.30 -12.93 0.17
CA LEU A 120 -11.77 -13.30 -1.13
C LEU A 120 -11.52 -12.07 -2.00
N PHE A 121 -12.48 -11.15 -2.13
CA PHE A 121 -12.27 -9.91 -2.88
C PHE A 121 -11.05 -9.12 -2.41
N LYS A 122 -10.84 -9.04 -1.09
CA LYS A 122 -9.72 -8.33 -0.49
C LYS A 122 -8.39 -9.03 -0.72
N LYS A 123 -8.31 -10.35 -0.52
CA LYS A 123 -7.13 -11.15 -0.88
C LYS A 123 -6.84 -11.02 -2.37
N SER A 124 -7.84 -11.26 -3.23
CA SER A 124 -7.76 -11.11 -4.68
C SER A 124 -7.29 -9.74 -5.12
N SER A 125 -7.71 -8.66 -4.45
CA SER A 125 -7.25 -7.30 -4.75
C SER A 125 -5.79 -7.10 -4.38
N CYS A 126 -5.33 -7.66 -3.23
CA CYS A 126 -3.91 -7.67 -2.91
C CYS A 126 -3.16 -8.44 -4.01
N TYR A 127 -3.47 -9.73 -4.20
CA TYR A 127 -2.80 -10.60 -5.19
C TYR A 127 -2.81 -10.04 -6.63
N GLY A 128 -3.94 -9.52 -7.10
CA GLY A 128 -4.10 -8.97 -8.45
C GLY A 128 -3.41 -7.62 -8.67
N LEU A 129 -3.07 -6.88 -7.60
CA LEU A 129 -2.18 -5.72 -7.70
C LEU A 129 -0.70 -6.12 -7.73
N LEU A 130 -0.35 -7.24 -7.07
CA LEU A 130 1.02 -7.78 -7.02
C LEU A 130 1.43 -8.46 -8.31
N VAL A 131 0.45 -8.98 -9.04
CA VAL A 131 0.65 -9.90 -10.15
C VAL A 131 -0.14 -9.39 -11.35
N HIS A 132 0.52 -9.30 -12.50
CA HIS A 132 -0.10 -9.01 -13.79
C HIS A 132 -0.07 -10.21 -14.75
N ASP A 133 0.33 -11.37 -14.24
CA ASP A 133 0.61 -12.58 -15.00
C ASP A 133 0.00 -13.80 -14.30
N ALA A 134 -0.77 -14.59 -15.05
CA ALA A 134 -1.42 -15.78 -14.52
C ALA A 134 -0.42 -16.87 -14.08
N ASP A 135 0.77 -16.94 -14.67
CA ASP A 135 1.78 -17.95 -14.31
C ASP A 135 2.32 -17.73 -12.89
N THR A 136 2.50 -16.48 -12.48
CA THR A 136 2.89 -16.12 -11.11
C THR A 136 1.81 -16.56 -10.12
N CYS A 137 0.52 -16.34 -10.43
CA CYS A 137 -0.57 -16.84 -9.57
C CYS A 137 -0.56 -18.37 -9.46
N ARG A 138 -0.28 -19.09 -10.56
CA ARG A 138 -0.17 -20.56 -10.58
C ARG A 138 1.00 -21.10 -9.76
N GLY A 139 1.98 -20.27 -9.42
CA GLY A 139 3.10 -20.63 -8.55
C GLY A 139 2.79 -20.60 -7.05
N LEU A 140 1.61 -20.09 -6.64
CA LEU A 140 1.20 -20.07 -5.24
C LEU A 140 0.93 -21.49 -4.72
N LYS A 141 1.39 -21.78 -3.49
CA LYS A 141 1.28 -23.13 -2.90
C LYS A 141 -0.13 -23.50 -2.48
N GLU A 142 -0.86 -22.53 -1.94
CA GLU A 142 -2.22 -22.74 -1.43
C GLU A 142 -3.24 -22.53 -2.54
N VAL A 143 -4.06 -23.54 -2.82
CA VAL A 143 -5.05 -23.52 -3.92
C VAL A 143 -5.99 -22.32 -3.80
N VAL A 144 -6.44 -22.00 -2.58
CA VAL A 144 -7.32 -20.85 -2.34
C VAL A 144 -6.64 -19.53 -2.72
N GLU A 145 -5.33 -19.40 -2.47
CA GLU A 145 -4.58 -18.18 -2.79
C GLU A 145 -4.27 -18.09 -4.28
N GLN A 146 -3.91 -19.22 -4.90
CA GLN A 146 -3.77 -19.35 -6.34
C GLN A 146 -5.03 -18.91 -7.07
N GLU A 147 -6.19 -19.44 -6.69
CA GLU A 147 -7.46 -19.13 -7.33
C GLU A 147 -7.92 -17.69 -7.06
N ALA A 148 -7.73 -17.19 -5.84
CA ALA A 148 -8.01 -15.80 -5.51
C ALA A 148 -7.13 -14.83 -6.32
N CYS A 149 -5.85 -15.16 -6.54
CA CYS A 149 -4.93 -14.41 -7.38
C CYS A 149 -5.40 -14.39 -8.84
N LEU A 150 -5.73 -15.55 -9.41
CA LEU A 150 -6.25 -15.66 -10.78
C LEU A 150 -7.54 -14.85 -10.97
N ALA A 151 -8.48 -14.92 -10.01
CA ALA A 151 -9.70 -14.12 -10.04
C ALA A 151 -9.40 -12.61 -9.98
N GLY A 152 -8.37 -12.21 -9.22
CA GLY A 152 -7.91 -10.82 -9.11
C GLY A 152 -7.29 -10.26 -10.41
N LEU A 153 -6.85 -11.11 -11.35
CA LEU A 153 -6.30 -10.68 -12.64
C LEU A 153 -7.37 -10.30 -13.66
N VAL A 154 -8.62 -10.75 -13.48
CA VAL A 154 -9.66 -10.58 -14.49
C VAL A 154 -9.99 -9.11 -14.78
N PRO A 155 -10.09 -8.19 -13.81
CA PRO A 155 -10.32 -6.77 -14.09
C PRO A 155 -9.23 -6.12 -14.95
N SER A 156 -7.97 -6.52 -14.76
CA SER A 156 -6.82 -5.92 -15.43
C SER A 156 -6.54 -6.56 -16.80
N THR A 157 -6.72 -7.87 -16.92
CA THR A 157 -6.47 -8.63 -18.17
C THR A 157 -7.70 -8.74 -19.07
N ARG A 158 -8.90 -8.60 -18.50
CA ARG A 158 -10.20 -8.90 -19.15
C ARG A 158 -10.30 -10.34 -19.68
N ASP A 159 -9.50 -11.26 -19.14
CA ASP A 159 -9.50 -12.66 -19.53
C ASP A 159 -10.43 -13.49 -18.64
N VAL A 160 -11.67 -13.68 -19.10
CA VAL A 160 -12.70 -14.46 -18.40
C VAL A 160 -12.34 -15.93 -18.27
N SER A 161 -11.48 -16.46 -19.16
CA SER A 161 -11.11 -17.89 -19.13
C SER A 161 -10.36 -18.26 -17.84
N LEU A 162 -9.77 -17.27 -17.16
CA LEU A 162 -9.17 -17.45 -15.84
C LEU A 162 -10.18 -17.91 -14.78
N CYS A 163 -11.46 -17.53 -14.90
CA CYS A 163 -12.52 -17.97 -14.00
C CYS A 163 -12.95 -19.43 -14.26
N GLU A 164 -12.91 -19.89 -15.51
CA GLU A 164 -13.38 -21.24 -15.89
C GLU A 164 -12.54 -22.36 -15.26
N GLY A 165 -11.24 -22.08 -15.04
CA GLY A 165 -10.30 -23.00 -14.42
C GLY A 165 -10.38 -23.09 -12.90
N LEU A 166 -11.19 -22.27 -12.24
CA LEU A 166 -11.26 -22.23 -10.77
C LEU A 166 -12.13 -23.37 -10.22
N THR A 167 -11.59 -24.09 -9.24
CA THR A 167 -12.24 -25.25 -8.60
C THR A 167 -13.13 -24.85 -7.44
N ASN A 168 -12.79 -23.78 -6.70
CA ASN A 168 -13.64 -23.23 -5.65
C ASN A 168 -14.81 -22.48 -6.29
N ALA A 169 -16.03 -22.99 -6.10
CA ALA A 169 -17.24 -22.41 -6.67
C ALA A 169 -17.49 -20.96 -6.20
N GLU A 170 -17.18 -20.62 -4.94
CA GLU A 170 -17.38 -19.26 -4.44
C GLU A 170 -16.44 -18.26 -5.11
N ILE A 171 -15.16 -18.62 -5.25
CA ILE A 171 -14.16 -17.79 -5.95
C ILE A 171 -14.54 -17.67 -7.42
N ARG A 172 -14.95 -18.77 -8.05
CA ARG A 172 -15.37 -18.80 -9.45
C ARG A 172 -16.57 -17.90 -9.71
N ASP A 173 -17.62 -18.04 -8.92
CA ASP A 173 -18.83 -17.22 -9.07
C ASP A 173 -18.50 -15.74 -8.84
N PHE A 174 -17.66 -15.45 -7.84
CA PHE A 174 -17.16 -14.10 -7.59
C PHE A 174 -16.34 -13.55 -8.77
N CYS A 175 -15.45 -14.36 -9.34
CA CYS A 175 -14.65 -14.03 -10.52
C CYS A 175 -15.54 -13.60 -11.70
N PHE A 176 -16.61 -14.34 -11.97
CA PHE A 176 -17.58 -13.98 -13.01
C PHE A 176 -18.38 -12.71 -12.67
N LEU A 177 -18.75 -12.50 -11.41
CA LEU A 177 -19.47 -11.30 -10.97
C LEU A 177 -18.66 -10.02 -11.20
N VAL A 178 -17.37 -10.03 -10.82
CA VAL A 178 -16.48 -8.88 -11.03
C VAL A 178 -16.30 -8.59 -12.53
N CYS A 179 -16.39 -9.62 -13.37
CA CYS A 179 -16.23 -9.47 -14.80
C CYS A 179 -17.47 -8.89 -15.53
N LEU A 180 -18.62 -8.75 -14.86
CA LEU A 180 -19.82 -8.15 -15.47
C LEU A 180 -19.60 -6.71 -15.94
N ASP A 181 -18.63 -6.00 -15.33
CA ASP A 181 -18.22 -4.65 -15.70
C ASP A 181 -17.09 -4.61 -16.77
N CYS A 182 -16.66 -5.75 -17.31
CA CYS A 182 -15.56 -5.84 -18.30
C CYS A 182 -16.02 -5.71 -19.77
N LYS A 183 -17.32 -5.46 -20.02
CA LYS A 183 -17.87 -5.29 -21.38
C LYS A 183 -17.60 -3.91 -21.98
#